data_AF-A0A450V3F3-F1
#
_entry.id   AF-A0A450V3F3-F1
#
_cell.length_a   1.000
_cell.length_b   1.000
_cell.length_c   1.000
_cell.angle_alpha   90.00
_cell.angle_beta   90.00
_cell.angle_gamma   90.00
#
_symmetry.space_group_name_H-M   'P 1'
#
loop_
_entity.id
_entity.type
_entity.pdbx_description
1 polymer ?
#
loop_
_entity_poly.entity_id
_entity_poly.type
_entity_poly.pdbx_seq_one_letter_code
_entity_poly.pdbx_strand_id
1 'polypeptide(L)'
;MSEFSEEREGRRPRMMVAWIGQIDQNEKGHNRGAKVVATAFADLGFDVDIGALFQTPGEVARQAVENNAHIIGMNTKDPATKPCCRSW
;
A
#
# COMPACT_ATOMS: atom_id res chain seq x y z
N MET A 1 -7.14 -17.77 6.42
CA MET A 1 -6.22 -16.62 6.65
C MET A 1 -6.91 -15.52 7.45
N SER A 2 -8.17 -15.17 7.17
CA SER A 2 -8.95 -14.21 8.00
C SER A 2 -9.15 -14.68 9.45
N GLU A 3 -9.41 -15.98 9.65
CA GLU A 3 -9.67 -16.60 10.98
C GLU A 3 -8.58 -16.26 12.01
N PHE A 4 -7.30 -16.32 11.61
CA PHE A 4 -6.16 -16.04 12.49
C PHE A 4 -6.04 -14.55 12.89
N SER A 5 -6.47 -13.63 12.03
CA SER A 5 -6.48 -12.20 12.32
C SER A 5 -7.67 -11.82 13.21
N GLU A 6 -8.84 -12.39 12.94
CA GLU A 6 -10.04 -12.16 13.74
C GLU A 6 -9.89 -12.72 15.16
N GLU A 7 -9.24 -13.86 15.36
CA GLU A 7 -8.95 -14.41 16.69
C GLU A 7 -7.96 -13.57 17.50
N ARG A 8 -6.98 -12.93 16.84
CA ARG A 8 -5.91 -12.19 17.54
C ARG A 8 -6.20 -10.70 17.71
N GLU A 9 -6.85 -10.08 16.74
CA GLU A 9 -7.11 -8.64 16.72
C GLU A 9 -8.60 -8.28 16.61
N GLY A 10 -9.51 -9.26 16.47
CA GLY A 10 -10.96 -9.00 16.38
C GLY A 10 -11.40 -8.29 15.11
N ARG A 11 -10.51 -8.13 14.12
CA ARG A 11 -10.77 -7.40 12.88
C ARG A 11 -10.07 -8.02 11.69
N ARG A 12 -10.58 -7.69 10.51
CA ARG A 12 -9.95 -8.03 9.23
C ARG A 12 -8.56 -7.40 9.13
N PRO A 13 -7.59 -8.11 8.55
CA PRO A 13 -6.26 -7.56 8.35
C PRO A 13 -6.34 -6.39 7.37
N ARG A 14 -5.85 -5.22 7.79
CA ARG A 14 -5.80 -4.01 6.96
C ARG A 14 -4.48 -3.89 6.19
N MET A 15 -4.55 -3.55 4.91
CA MET A 15 -3.40 -3.29 4.03
C MET A 15 -3.55 -1.91 3.38
N MET A 16 -2.45 -1.18 3.26
CA MET A 16 -2.37 0.02 2.43
C MET A 16 -1.54 -0.27 1.18
N VAL A 17 -2.04 0.08 0.01
CA VAL A 17 -1.24 0.09 -1.23
C VAL A 17 -0.86 1.53 -1.54
N ALA A 18 0.43 1.85 -1.51
CA ALA A 18 0.93 3.21 -1.66
C ALA A 18 1.98 3.32 -2.77
N TRP A 19 2.03 4.49 -3.41
CA TRP A 19 2.98 4.77 -4.48
C TRP A 19 4.05 5.75 -4.02
N ILE A 20 5.32 5.35 -4.13
CA ILE A 20 6.47 6.18 -3.74
C ILE A 20 7.36 6.41 -4.97
N GLY A 21 7.68 7.67 -5.31
CA GLY A 21 8.54 8.03 -6.47
C GLY A 21 7.79 8.47 -7.75
N GLN A 22 8.52 8.90 -8.79
CA GLN A 22 8.39 10.16 -9.58
C GLN A 22 7.37 10.33 -10.77
N ILE A 23 6.67 11.49 -10.74
CA ILE A 23 6.37 12.61 -11.70
C ILE A 23 5.94 12.37 -13.18
N ASP A 24 5.83 11.15 -13.72
CA ASP A 24 5.11 10.98 -15.01
C ASP A 24 3.61 10.81 -14.75
N GLN A 25 2.85 11.89 -14.96
CA GLN A 25 1.39 11.97 -14.76
C GLN A 25 0.56 11.12 -15.74
N ASN A 26 1.12 10.07 -16.33
CA ASN A 26 0.32 9.06 -17.02
C ASN A 26 -0.44 8.19 -16.00
N GLU A 27 -1.46 8.80 -15.40
CA GLU A 27 -2.39 8.26 -14.39
C GLU A 27 -3.03 6.93 -14.80
N LYS A 28 -3.09 6.64 -16.10
CA LYS A 28 -3.82 5.47 -16.63
C LYS A 28 -3.09 4.14 -16.44
N GLY A 29 -1.76 4.12 -16.55
CA GLY A 29 -0.98 2.87 -16.48
C GLY A 29 -0.74 2.39 -15.04
N HIS A 30 -0.49 3.32 -14.13
CA HIS A 30 -0.08 3.04 -12.75
C HIS A 30 -1.24 2.61 -11.85
N ASN A 31 -2.42 3.20 -12.03
CA ASN A 31 -3.62 2.86 -11.27
C ASN A 31 -4.11 1.43 -11.52
N ARG A 32 -3.80 0.82 -12.67
CA ARG A 32 -4.32 -0.51 -13.01
C ARG A 32 -3.64 -1.63 -12.22
N GLY A 33 -2.32 -1.57 -12.06
CA GLY A 33 -1.58 -2.57 -11.26
C GLY A 33 -1.96 -2.55 -9.79
N ALA A 34 -2.03 -1.36 -9.18
CA ALA A 34 -2.42 -1.21 -7.78
C ALA A 34 -3.86 -1.71 -7.52
N LYS A 35 -4.80 -1.41 -8.42
CA LYS A 35 -6.19 -1.90 -8.32
C LYS A 35 -6.28 -3.42 -8.43
N VAL A 36 -5.51 -4.06 -9.31
CA VAL A 36 -5.49 -5.53 -9.42
C VAL A 36 -5.03 -6.18 -8.12
N VAL A 37 -3.94 -5.66 -7.53
CA VAL A 37 -3.43 -6.17 -6.26
C VAL A 37 -4.43 -5.93 -5.13
N ALA A 38 -5.01 -4.73 -5.06
CA ALA A 38 -5.99 -4.38 -4.03
C ALA A 38 -7.24 -5.25 -4.10
N THR A 39 -7.79 -5.47 -5.30
CA THR A 39 -8.95 -6.37 -5.47
C THR A 39 -8.63 -7.80 -5.08
N ALA A 40 -7.45 -8.33 -5.45
CA ALA A 40 -7.06 -9.67 -5.07
C ALA A 40 -6.96 -9.85 -3.53
N PHE A 41 -6.41 -8.88 -2.81
CA PHE A 41 -6.35 -8.94 -1.35
C PHE A 41 -7.72 -8.69 -0.69
N ALA A 42 -8.57 -7.85 -1.28
CA ALA A 42 -9.94 -7.67 -0.83
C ALA A 42 -10.77 -8.96 -0.95
N ASP A 43 -10.61 -9.71 -2.04
CA ASP A 43 -11.26 -11.02 -2.25
C ASP A 43 -10.79 -12.07 -1.22
N LEU A 44 -9.57 -11.91 -0.69
CA LEU A 44 -9.03 -12.72 0.41
C LEU A 44 -9.50 -12.27 1.81
N GLY A 45 -10.33 -11.23 1.89
CA GLY A 45 -10.90 -10.72 3.13
C GLY A 45 -10.06 -9.64 3.83
N PHE A 46 -9.11 -9.01 3.13
CA PHE A 46 -8.39 -7.85 3.66
C PHE A 46 -9.20 -6.57 3.45
N ASP A 47 -9.12 -5.67 4.40
CA ASP A 47 -9.56 -4.28 4.20
C ASP A 47 -8.40 -3.52 3.56
N VAL A 48 -8.55 -3.13 2.29
CA VAL A 48 -7.46 -2.52 1.52
C VAL A 48 -7.75 -1.05 1.23
N ASP A 49 -6.87 -0.17 1.71
CA ASP A 49 -6.86 1.26 1.39
C ASP A 49 -5.84 1.55 0.28
N ILE A 50 -6.23 2.36 -0.71
CA ILE A 50 -5.33 2.78 -1.80
C ILE A 50 -4.89 4.22 -1.52
N GLY A 51 -3.58 4.42 -1.31
CA GLY A 51 -2.96 5.72 -1.08
C GLY A 51 -2.92 6.58 -2.34
N ALA A 52 -2.60 7.87 -2.16
CA ALA A 52 -2.47 8.79 -3.28
C ALA A 52 -1.23 8.43 -4.13
N LEU A 53 -1.27 8.79 -5.41
CA LEU A 53 -0.10 8.62 -6.27
C LEU A 53 0.98 9.64 -5.88
N PHE A 54 2.25 9.24 -6.03
CA PHE A 54 3.42 10.13 -5.89
C PHE A 54 3.62 10.72 -4.48
N GLN A 55 3.39 9.93 -3.44
CA GLN A 55 3.68 10.36 -2.07
C GLN A 55 5.16 10.16 -1.72
N THR A 56 5.68 10.99 -0.83
CA THR A 56 6.97 10.77 -0.20
C THR A 56 6.89 9.59 0.80
N PRO A 57 8.01 8.92 1.11
CA PRO A 57 8.00 7.83 2.08
C PRO A 57 7.42 8.22 3.45
N GLY A 58 7.73 9.44 3.93
CA GLY A 58 7.22 9.93 5.21
C GLY A 58 5.70 10.14 5.20
N GLU A 59 5.14 10.62 4.09
CA GLU A 59 3.70 10.78 3.93
C GLU A 59 2.99 9.42 3.90
N VAL A 60 3.56 8.43 3.19
CA VAL A 60 3.03 7.06 3.17
C VAL A 60 3.08 6.43 4.56
N ALA A 61 4.19 6.57 5.28
CA ALA A 61 4.34 6.03 6.62
C ALA A 61 3.31 6.65 7.59
N ARG A 62 3.13 7.98 7.54
CA ARG A 62 2.11 8.66 8.34
C ARG A 62 0.71 8.16 8.01
N GLN A 63 0.37 8.07 6.72
CA GLN A 63 -0.95 7.60 6.30
C GLN A 63 -1.21 6.15 6.71
N ALA A 64 -0.20 5.28 6.63
CA ALA A 64 -0.32 3.89 7.05
C ALA A 64 -0.62 3.76 8.55
N VAL A 65 0.04 4.60 9.38
CA VAL A 65 -0.26 4.67 10.82
C VAL A 65 -1.68 5.17 11.07
N GLU A 66 -2.07 6.27 10.41
CA GLU A 66 -3.42 6.85 10.54
C GLU A 66 -4.53 5.87 10.14
N ASN A 67 -4.27 5.04 9.13
CA ASN A 67 -5.22 4.04 8.65
C ASN A 67 -5.16 2.72 9.43
N ASN A 68 -4.30 2.60 10.45
CA ASN A 68 -4.04 1.36 11.18
C ASN A 68 -3.74 0.17 10.24
N ALA A 69 -2.93 0.43 9.21
CA ALA A 69 -2.51 -0.56 8.23
C ALA A 69 -1.45 -1.49 8.83
N HIS A 70 -1.64 -2.80 8.71
CA HIS A 70 -0.64 -3.79 9.15
C HIS A 70 0.48 -3.97 8.13
N ILE A 71 0.15 -3.79 6.85
CA ILE A 71 1.04 -4.07 5.74
C ILE A 71 0.95 -2.88 4.76
N ILE A 72 2.10 -2.46 4.26
CA ILE A 72 2.21 -1.47 3.18
C ILE A 72 2.73 -2.17 1.93
N GLY A 73 1.87 -2.29 0.92
CA GLY A 73 2.27 -2.67 -0.43
C GLY A 73 2.79 -1.44 -1.16
N MET A 74 4.07 -1.43 -1.51
CA MET A 74 4.70 -0.31 -2.21
C MET A 74 5.21 -0.73 -3.59
N ASN A 75 5.06 0.15 -4.56
CA ASN A 75 5.69 0.03 -5.87
C ASN A 75 6.49 1.29 -6.20
N THR A 76 7.56 1.11 -6.96
CA THR A 76 8.40 2.18 -7.46
C THR A 76 8.89 1.83 -8.86
N LYS A 77 8.97 2.85 -9.72
CA LYS A 77 9.59 2.75 -11.06
C LYS A 77 10.87 3.59 -11.16
N ASP A 78 11.29 4.24 -10.08
CA ASP A 78 12.37 5.23 -10.12
C ASP A 78 13.62 4.75 -9.36
N PRO A 79 14.81 4.73 -9.99
CA PRO A 79 16.06 4.48 -9.28
C PRO A 79 16.35 5.43 -8.10
N ALA A 80 15.75 6.62 -8.05
CA ALA A 80 15.87 7.57 -6.93
C ALA A 80 15.16 7.11 -5.64
N THR A 81 14.27 6.11 -5.69
CA THR A 81 13.67 5.52 -4.48
C THR A 81 14.51 4.39 -3.87
N LYS A 82 15.66 4.05 -4.45
CA LYS A 82 16.60 3.06 -3.86
C LYS A 82 16.97 3.33 -2.40
N PRO A 83 17.10 4.59 -1.93
CA PRO A 83 17.30 4.86 -0.50
C PRO A 83 16.10 4.42 0.35
N CYS A 84 14.86 4.53 -0.15
CA CYS A 84 13.67 4.13 0.59
C CYS A 84 13.65 2.61 0.90
N CYS A 85 14.15 1.75 0.01
CA CYS A 85 14.17 0.30 0.24
C CYS A 85 15.38 -0.19 1.06
N ARG A 86 16.33 0.70 1.41
CA ARG A 86 17.54 0.37 2.18
C ARG A 86 17.52 0.84 3.63
N SER A 87 16.51 1.63 4.00
CA SER A 87 16.43 2.31 5.31
C SER A 87 15.41 1.69 6.26
N TRP A 88 14.86 0.52 5.93
CA TRP A 88 13.98 -0.28 6.76
C TRP A 88 14.62 -1.64 7.04
#